data_AF-A0A6U5LCF2-F1
#
_entry.id   AF-A0A6U5LCF2-F1
#
_cell.length_a   1.000
_cell.length_b   1.000
_cell.length_c   1.000
_cell.angle_alpha   90.00
_cell.angle_beta   90.00
_cell.angle_gamma   90.00
#
_symmetry.space_group_name_H-M   'P 1'
#
loop_
_entity.id
_entity.type
_entity.pdbx_description
1 polymer ?
#
loop_
_entity_poly.entity_id
_entity_poly.type
_entity_poly.pdbx_seq_one_letter_code
_entity_poly.pdbx_strand_id
1 'polypeptide(L)'
;MYCINLYPSVQVFRKDWTEKYNAVRSALGAERPGYLIHEAIEWSRHMRKWVFLPRRVSSEAYNDVSDERKGSNKIVIVDENFVSFEVVEVNFASKNPLHGFSSFKFIPGTKDRQIFALRSVEENCAGDDLNECKQWSYGAVFDLLTGKVLMEETRFPIDFKFEGVEFINIHIPSPMKRCKSLYI
;
A
#
# COMPACT_ATOMS: atom_id res chain seq x y z
N MET A 1 -10.23 -14.02 -2.00
CA MET A 1 -8.99 -13.27 -1.69
C MET A 1 -8.65 -13.55 -0.22
N TYR A 2 -7.43 -13.99 0.12
CA TYR A 2 -7.09 -14.47 1.47
C TYR A 2 -6.09 -13.54 2.18
N CYS A 3 -6.18 -13.46 3.52
CA CYS A 3 -5.19 -12.82 4.37
C CYS A 3 -4.58 -13.84 5.36
N ILE A 4 -3.30 -13.68 5.69
CA ILE A 4 -2.56 -14.56 6.60
C ILE A 4 -2.29 -13.83 7.91
N ASN A 5 -2.73 -14.42 9.03
CA ASN A 5 -2.38 -13.94 10.36
C ASN A 5 -1.17 -14.72 10.91
N LEU A 6 -0.17 -14.00 11.44
CA LEU A 6 1.00 -14.57 12.09
C LEU A 6 1.01 -14.23 13.59
N TYR A 7 1.29 -15.23 14.42
CA TYR A 7 1.45 -15.09 15.88
C TYR A 7 2.90 -15.37 16.30
N PRO A 8 3.35 -14.90 17.50
CA PRO A 8 4.70 -15.14 18.00
C PRO A 8 5.12 -16.62 18.10
N SER A 9 4.15 -17.55 18.10
CA SER A 9 4.35 -19.01 18.14
C SER A 9 4.36 -19.69 16.76
N VAL A 10 4.52 -18.93 15.66
CA VAL A 10 4.51 -19.42 14.26
C VAL A 10 3.23 -20.23 13.95
N GLN A 11 2.08 -19.71 14.36
CA GLN A 11 0.78 -20.22 13.90
C GLN A 11 0.32 -19.42 12.69
N VAL A 12 -0.17 -20.13 11.67
CA VAL A 12 -0.60 -19.57 10.38
C VAL A 12 -2.08 -19.87 10.20
N PHE A 13 -2.88 -18.82 10.03
CA PHE A 13 -4.30 -18.95 9.72
C PHE A 13 -4.62 -18.25 8.40
N ARG A 14 -5.41 -18.92 7.56
CA ARG A 14 -6.01 -18.32 6.36
C ARG A 14 -7.38 -17.79 6.69
N LYS A 15 -7.62 -16.50 6.41
CA LYS A 15 -8.95 -15.89 6.52
C LYS A 15 -9.41 -15.46 5.14
N ASP A 16 -10.65 -15.79 4.80
CA ASP A 16 -11.28 -15.23 3.61
C ASP A 16 -11.64 -13.76 3.88
N TRP A 17 -11.11 -12.89 3.02
CA TRP A 17 -11.32 -11.44 3.06
C TRP A 17 -12.11 -10.93 1.84
N THR A 18 -12.67 -11.83 1.04
CA THR A 18 -13.40 -11.48 -0.21
C THR A 18 -14.44 -10.37 0.03
N GLU A 19 -15.28 -10.50 1.05
CA GLU A 19 -16.27 -9.47 1.39
C GLU A 19 -15.66 -8.15 1.86
N LYS A 20 -14.52 -8.20 2.57
CA LYS A 20 -13.82 -6.99 3.04
C LYS A 20 -13.23 -6.21 1.86
N TYR A 21 -12.59 -6.91 0.93
CA TYR A 21 -12.05 -6.30 -0.28
C TYR A 21 -13.16 -5.80 -1.21
N ASN A 22 -14.27 -6.53 -1.32
CA ASN A 22 -15.45 -6.05 -2.05
C ASN A 22 -15.98 -4.76 -1.44
N ALA A 23 -16.10 -4.67 -0.11
CA ALA A 23 -16.58 -3.46 0.55
C ALA A 23 -15.67 -2.24 0.33
N VAL A 24 -14.34 -2.42 0.36
CA VAL A 24 -13.38 -1.35 0.04
C VAL A 24 -13.49 -0.93 -1.43
N ARG A 25 -13.68 -1.90 -2.34
CA ARG A 25 -13.93 -1.63 -3.77
C ARG A 25 -15.21 -0.83 -4.00
N SER A 26 -16.30 -1.20 -3.33
CA SER A 26 -17.57 -0.48 -3.36
C SER A 26 -17.44 0.94 -2.83
N ALA A 27 -16.73 1.13 -1.71
CA ALA A 27 -16.46 2.46 -1.14
C ALA A 27 -15.72 3.40 -2.12
N LEU A 28 -14.94 2.85 -3.05
CA LEU A 28 -14.23 3.62 -4.08
C LEU A 28 -14.99 3.76 -5.41
N GLY A 29 -16.20 3.20 -5.51
CA GLY A 29 -17.01 3.21 -6.73
C GLY A 29 -16.45 2.33 -7.86
N ALA A 30 -15.56 1.39 -7.54
CA ALA A 30 -14.90 0.50 -8.49
C ALA A 30 -15.66 -0.82 -8.66
N GLU A 31 -17.00 -0.77 -8.71
CA GLU A 31 -17.85 -1.96 -8.84
C GLU A 31 -17.54 -2.78 -10.08
N ARG A 32 -17.85 -4.09 -10.03
CA ARG A 32 -17.61 -5.00 -11.15
C ARG A 32 -18.22 -4.43 -12.45
N PRO A 33 -17.47 -4.37 -13.57
CA PRO A 33 -16.20 -5.06 -13.87
C PRO A 33 -14.93 -4.40 -13.32
N GLY A 34 -15.06 -3.26 -12.65
CA GLY A 34 -13.98 -2.57 -11.95
C GLY A 34 -13.27 -3.40 -10.88
N TYR A 35 -12.08 -2.93 -10.51
CA TYR A 35 -11.16 -3.62 -9.64
C TYR A 35 -10.26 -2.66 -8.86
N LEU A 36 -9.69 -3.20 -7.78
CA LEU A 36 -8.62 -2.59 -7.01
C LEU A 36 -7.41 -3.53 -7.02
N ILE A 37 -6.21 -2.96 -7.01
CA ILE A 37 -4.98 -3.68 -6.63
C ILE A 37 -4.46 -3.07 -5.33
N HIS A 38 -4.28 -3.89 -4.31
CA HIS A 38 -3.78 -3.46 -3.01
C HIS A 38 -2.35 -3.97 -2.78
N GLU A 39 -1.41 -3.05 -2.62
CA GLU A 39 -0.04 -3.34 -2.19
C GLU A 39 0.28 -2.72 -0.82
N ALA A 40 -0.58 -1.82 -0.33
CA ALA A 40 -0.31 -1.05 0.87
C ALA A 40 -1.55 -1.00 1.78
N ILE A 41 -1.52 -1.77 2.87
CA ILE A 41 -2.59 -1.87 3.88
C ILE A 41 -1.94 -1.95 5.25
N GLU A 42 -2.38 -1.12 6.20
CA GLU A 42 -1.91 -1.16 7.59
C GLU A 42 -3.06 -1.04 8.58
N TRP A 43 -2.85 -1.56 9.79
CA TRP A 43 -3.74 -1.37 10.94
C TRP A 43 -3.22 -0.26 11.84
N SER A 44 -4.02 0.80 12.02
CA SER A 44 -3.72 1.83 13.03
C SER A 44 -4.24 1.38 14.40
N ARG A 45 -3.32 1.19 15.35
CA ARG A 45 -3.69 0.93 16.74
C ARG A 45 -4.28 2.17 17.42
N HIS A 46 -3.79 3.36 17.06
CA HIS A 46 -4.27 4.61 17.67
C HIS A 46 -5.71 4.92 17.29
N MET A 47 -6.11 4.67 16.04
CA MET A 47 -7.46 4.94 15.57
C MET A 47 -8.39 3.73 15.64
N ARG A 48 -7.83 2.51 15.80
CA ARG A 48 -8.54 1.24 15.64
C ARG A 48 -9.24 1.12 14.29
N LYS A 49 -8.49 1.44 13.24
CA LYS A 49 -8.97 1.43 11.85
C LYS A 49 -7.95 0.76 10.95
N TRP A 50 -8.44 0.07 9.92
CA TRP A 50 -7.64 -0.32 8.77
C TRP A 50 -7.51 0.85 7.82
N VAL A 51 -6.33 0.99 7.22
CA VAL A 51 -6.01 2.03 6.25
C VAL A 51 -5.48 1.36 4.98
N PHE A 52 -6.18 1.58 3.88
CA PHE A 52 -5.84 1.06 2.56
C PHE A 52 -5.38 2.20 1.66
N LEU A 53 -4.23 2.02 1.04
CA LEU A 53 -3.72 2.88 -0.03
C LEU A 53 -3.61 1.99 -1.28
N PRO A 54 -4.68 1.83 -2.08
CA PRO A 54 -4.65 0.97 -3.25
C PRO A 54 -3.59 1.43 -4.25
N ARG A 55 -2.84 0.49 -4.84
CA ARG A 55 -1.96 0.77 -5.98
C ARG A 55 -2.77 1.25 -7.17
N ARG A 56 -3.81 0.49 -7.48
CA ARG A 56 -4.68 0.69 -8.64
C ARG A 56 -6.14 0.80 -8.23
N VAL A 57 -6.87 1.70 -8.89
CA VAL A 57 -8.32 1.85 -8.79
C VAL A 57 -8.88 2.03 -10.20
N SER A 58 -9.77 1.14 -10.63
CA SER A 58 -10.40 1.21 -11.95
C SER A 58 -11.88 0.85 -11.88
N SER A 59 -12.72 1.59 -12.61
CA SER A 59 -14.12 1.22 -12.88
C SER A 59 -14.27 0.32 -14.10
N GLU A 60 -13.21 0.12 -14.87
CA GLU A 60 -13.18 -0.71 -16.08
C GLU A 60 -12.68 -2.11 -15.77
N ALA A 61 -12.96 -3.06 -16.66
CA ALA A 61 -12.41 -4.42 -16.60
C ALA A 61 -10.87 -4.40 -16.62
N TYR A 62 -10.27 -5.37 -15.93
CA TYR A 62 -8.83 -5.53 -15.89
C TYR A 62 -8.23 -5.81 -17.27
N ASN A 63 -7.12 -5.15 -17.56
CA ASN A 63 -6.28 -5.36 -18.73
C ASN A 63 -4.86 -4.95 -18.34
N ASP A 64 -3.87 -5.83 -18.54
CA ASP A 64 -2.50 -5.63 -18.04
C ASP A 64 -1.87 -4.32 -18.55
N VAL A 65 -2.09 -3.98 -19.83
CA VAL A 65 -1.51 -2.77 -20.44
C VAL A 65 -2.17 -1.50 -19.90
N SER A 66 -3.49 -1.48 -19.76
CA SER A 66 -4.19 -0.30 -19.25
C SER A 66 -4.05 -0.14 -17.74
N ASP A 67 -3.79 -1.22 -16.99
CA ASP A 67 -3.56 -1.23 -15.53
C ASP A 67 -2.40 -0.32 -15.12
N GLU A 68 -1.34 -0.25 -15.92
CA GLU A 68 -0.17 0.58 -15.64
C GLU A 68 -0.55 2.04 -15.36
N ARG A 69 -1.63 2.51 -15.98
CA ARG A 69 -2.18 3.87 -15.87
C ARG A 69 -3.39 3.99 -14.94
N LYS A 70 -3.66 3.01 -14.08
CA LYS A 70 -4.74 3.06 -13.08
C LYS A 70 -4.26 3.44 -11.67
N GLY A 71 -3.08 4.08 -11.58
CA GLY A 71 -2.49 4.54 -10.33
C GLY A 71 -3.42 5.42 -9.49
N SER A 72 -3.49 5.16 -8.18
CA SER A 72 -4.41 5.84 -7.27
C SER A 72 -3.74 6.89 -6.39
N ASN A 73 -4.49 7.92 -6.00
CA ASN A 73 -4.15 8.84 -4.91
C ASN A 73 -5.19 8.79 -3.76
N LYS A 74 -6.00 7.73 -3.70
CA LYS A 74 -7.06 7.58 -2.70
C LYS A 74 -6.58 6.78 -1.49
N ILE A 75 -7.16 7.10 -0.34
CA ILE A 75 -7.03 6.40 0.93
C ILE A 75 -8.43 5.93 1.33
N VAL A 76 -8.54 4.69 1.79
CA VAL A 76 -9.76 4.19 2.44
C VAL A 76 -9.45 3.87 3.88
N ILE A 77 -10.12 4.56 4.78
CA ILE A 77 -10.03 4.38 6.22
C ILE A 77 -11.31 3.66 6.65
N VAL A 78 -11.18 2.48 7.24
CA VAL A 78 -12.32 1.64 7.59
C VAL A 78 -12.20 1.14 9.03
N ASP A 79 -13.33 1.10 9.74
CA ASP A 79 -13.37 0.58 11.10
C ASP A 79 -13.06 -0.93 11.17
N GLU A 80 -12.81 -1.42 12.38
CA GLU A 80 -12.44 -2.82 12.65
C GLU A 80 -13.44 -3.84 12.08
N ASN A 81 -14.72 -3.45 12.00
CA ASN A 81 -15.83 -4.31 11.59
C ASN A 81 -16.21 -4.17 10.11
N PHE A 82 -15.57 -3.26 9.36
CA PHE A 82 -15.91 -2.98 7.96
C PHE A 82 -17.37 -2.51 7.77
N VAL A 83 -17.84 -1.64 8.66
CA VAL A 83 -19.18 -1.03 8.64
C VAL A 83 -19.13 0.45 8.28
N SER A 84 -18.06 1.15 8.65
CA SER A 84 -17.89 2.59 8.39
C SER A 84 -16.65 2.87 7.58
N PHE A 85 -16.83 3.57 6.46
CA PHE A 85 -15.79 3.87 5.49
C PHE A 85 -15.65 5.38 5.32
N GLU A 86 -14.41 5.84 5.29
CA GLU A 86 -14.03 7.21 4.99
C GLU A 86 -13.03 7.18 3.84
N VAL A 87 -13.32 7.91 2.78
CA VAL A 87 -12.45 8.00 1.60
C VAL A 87 -11.81 9.38 1.59
N VAL A 88 -10.48 9.42 1.58
CA VAL A 88 -9.69 10.64 1.53
C VAL A 88 -8.88 10.62 0.25
N GLU A 89 -8.80 11.76 -0.45
CA GLU A 89 -7.92 11.92 -1.60
C GLU A 89 -6.68 12.71 -1.20
N VAL A 90 -5.49 12.20 -1.53
CA VAL A 90 -4.25 12.91 -1.27
C VAL A 90 -4.05 13.99 -2.33
N ASN A 91 -3.83 15.22 -1.85
CA ASN A 91 -3.74 16.43 -2.65
C ASN A 91 -2.34 16.64 -3.24
N PHE A 92 -1.85 15.65 -4.00
CA PHE A 92 -0.58 15.78 -4.73
C PHE A 92 -0.65 16.90 -5.76
N ALA A 93 0.46 17.64 -5.92
CA ALA A 93 0.56 18.68 -6.94
C ALA A 93 0.38 18.15 -8.37
N SER A 94 0.85 16.92 -8.63
CA SER A 94 0.68 16.22 -9.91
C SER A 94 -0.05 14.90 -9.71
N LYS A 95 -1.05 14.63 -10.56
CA LYS A 95 -1.83 13.38 -10.55
C LYS A 95 -1.41 12.51 -11.74
N ASN A 96 -0.20 11.95 -11.70
CA ASN A 96 0.27 11.06 -12.75
C ASN A 96 -0.39 9.66 -12.61
N PRO A 97 -1.15 9.20 -13.63
CA PRO A 97 -1.82 7.89 -13.59
C PRO A 97 -0.88 6.69 -13.50
N LEU A 98 0.41 6.85 -13.83
CA LEU A 98 1.40 5.78 -13.71
C LEU A 98 1.79 5.48 -12.26
N HIS A 99 1.66 6.46 -11.36
CA HIS A 99 2.14 6.34 -10.00
C HIS A 99 1.11 5.57 -9.17
N GLY A 100 1.48 4.45 -8.54
CA GLY A 100 0.61 3.70 -7.63
C GLY A 100 1.27 3.53 -6.27
N PHE A 101 0.49 3.58 -5.19
CA PHE A 101 1.00 3.26 -3.85
C PHE A 101 1.53 1.82 -3.79
N SER A 102 2.75 1.64 -3.30
CA SER A 102 3.40 0.33 -3.17
C SER A 102 3.65 -0.07 -1.71
N SER A 103 3.78 0.91 -0.80
CA SER A 103 3.92 0.68 0.63
C SER A 103 3.65 1.96 1.40
N PHE A 104 3.37 1.85 2.70
CA PHE A 104 3.41 3.01 3.60
C PHE A 104 3.67 2.59 5.04
N LYS A 105 4.03 3.57 5.87
CA LYS A 105 4.03 3.47 7.32
C LYS A 105 3.52 4.75 7.97
N PHE A 106 2.84 4.60 9.10
CA PHE A 106 2.55 5.71 9.98
C PHE A 106 3.84 6.27 10.56
N ILE A 107 3.98 7.60 10.57
CA ILE A 107 5.18 8.26 11.11
C ILE A 107 5.14 8.18 12.65
N PRO A 108 6.19 7.64 13.30
CA PRO A 108 6.25 7.55 14.75
C PRO A 108 6.05 8.89 15.45
N GLY A 109 5.36 8.89 16.57
CA GLY A 109 5.09 10.12 17.35
C GLY A 109 3.94 10.99 16.82
N THR A 110 3.31 10.62 15.70
CA THR A 110 2.22 11.40 15.10
C THR A 110 0.82 10.88 15.43
N LYS A 111 0.71 9.85 16.29
CA LYS A 111 -0.55 9.15 16.62
C LYS A 111 -1.29 8.65 15.37
N ASP A 112 -0.53 8.10 14.42
CA ASP A 112 -1.00 7.59 13.13
C ASP A 112 -1.70 8.64 12.24
N ARG A 113 -1.41 9.94 12.44
CA ARG A 113 -2.00 11.03 11.66
C ARG A 113 -1.22 11.39 10.41
N GLN A 114 0.08 11.09 10.38
CA GLN A 114 0.94 11.36 9.23
C GLN A 114 1.50 10.05 8.69
N ILE A 115 1.62 9.97 7.37
CA ILE A 115 2.09 8.79 6.65
C ILE A 115 3.30 9.17 5.82
N PHE A 116 4.32 8.30 5.85
CA PHE A 116 5.29 8.23 4.76
C PHE A 116 4.86 7.10 3.81
N ALA A 117 4.62 7.44 2.55
CA ALA A 117 4.17 6.49 1.53
C ALA A 117 5.20 6.38 0.41
N LEU A 118 5.38 5.16 -0.08
CA LEU A 118 6.05 4.87 -1.33
C LEU A 118 5.02 4.79 -2.46
N ARG A 119 5.37 5.40 -3.59
CA ARG A 119 4.67 5.21 -4.86
C ARG A 119 5.65 4.71 -5.89
N SER A 120 5.29 3.67 -6.62
CA SER A 120 6.13 3.16 -7.70
C SER A 120 5.46 3.25 -9.04
N VAL A 121 6.29 3.32 -10.07
CA VAL A 121 5.90 3.36 -11.47
C VAL A 121 6.44 2.11 -12.16
N GLU A 122 5.59 1.53 -12.99
CA GLU A 122 5.93 0.55 -14.02
C GLU A 122 5.39 1.13 -15.33
N GLU A 123 6.26 1.26 -16.33
CA GLU A 123 5.90 1.74 -17.66
C GLU A 123 6.48 0.78 -18.70
N ASN A 124 5.61 0.30 -19.60
CA ASN A 124 5.93 -0.69 -20.64
C ASN A 124 6.43 -2.02 -20.06
N CYS A 125 5.88 -2.42 -18.91
CA CYS A 125 6.16 -3.69 -18.24
C CYS A 125 5.04 -4.73 -18.47
N ALA A 126 4.06 -4.41 -19.32
CA ALA A 126 2.98 -5.28 -19.76
C ALA A 126 2.86 -5.29 -21.30
N GLY A 127 2.29 -6.36 -21.84
CA GLY A 127 2.18 -6.60 -23.29
C GLY A 127 3.30 -7.49 -23.83
N ASP A 128 3.50 -7.45 -25.15
CA ASP A 128 4.39 -8.39 -25.85
C ASP A 128 5.87 -7.96 -25.86
N ASP A 129 6.17 -6.67 -25.69
CA ASP A 129 7.53 -6.15 -25.67
C ASP A 129 7.95 -5.66 -24.29
N LEU A 130 8.59 -6.55 -23.53
CA LEU A 130 9.07 -6.28 -22.18
C LEU A 130 10.49 -5.71 -22.14
N ASN A 131 11.15 -5.51 -23.29
CA ASN A 131 12.52 -4.99 -23.33
C ASN A 131 12.59 -3.50 -22.96
N GLU A 132 11.46 -2.81 -23.00
CA GLU A 132 11.34 -1.39 -22.64
C GLU A 132 10.78 -1.15 -21.23
N CYS A 133 10.60 -2.20 -20.42
CA CYS A 133 10.08 -2.08 -19.07
C CYS A 133 10.95 -1.17 -18.21
N LYS A 134 10.35 -0.09 -17.70
CA LYS A 134 11.00 0.89 -16.83
C LYS A 134 10.30 0.91 -15.49
N GLN A 135 11.09 1.03 -14.44
CA GLN A 135 10.59 1.10 -13.07
C GLN A 135 11.35 2.14 -12.27
N TRP A 136 10.62 2.88 -11.43
CA TRP A 136 11.21 3.81 -10.47
C TRP A 136 10.22 4.08 -9.34
N SER A 137 10.70 4.76 -8.30
CA SER A 137 9.91 5.02 -7.09
C SER A 137 10.01 6.45 -6.61
N TYR A 138 9.02 6.83 -5.81
CA TYR A 138 8.92 8.10 -5.14
C TYR A 138 8.55 7.91 -3.66
N GLY A 139 8.91 8.89 -2.84
CA GLY A 139 8.45 9.01 -1.46
C GLY A 139 7.64 10.29 -1.27
N ALA A 140 6.61 10.25 -0.43
CA ALA A 140 5.81 11.41 -0.06
C ALA A 140 5.37 11.34 1.41
N VAL A 141 5.08 12.51 2.00
CA VAL A 141 4.50 12.60 3.35
C VAL A 141 3.23 13.42 3.32
N PHE A 142 2.16 12.91 3.95
CA PHE A 142 0.87 13.59 4.02
C PHE A 142 0.12 13.30 5.32
N ASP A 143 -0.82 14.18 5.67
CA ASP A 143 -1.79 13.94 6.72
C ASP A 143 -2.89 13.00 6.22
N LEU A 144 -3.12 11.94 6.99
CA LEU A 144 -3.99 10.83 6.63
C LEU A 144 -5.47 11.23 6.53
N LEU A 145 -5.97 12.08 7.43
CA LEU A 145 -7.40 12.41 7.47
C LEU A 145 -7.76 13.52 6.50
N THR A 146 -6.83 14.43 6.22
CA THR A 146 -7.09 15.59 5.36
C THR A 146 -6.56 15.43 3.95
N GLY A 147 -5.66 14.46 3.71
CA GLY A 147 -4.96 14.32 2.43
C GLY A 147 -3.99 15.47 2.14
N LYS A 148 -3.71 16.34 3.12
CA LYS A 148 -2.78 17.46 2.97
C LYS A 148 -1.35 16.94 2.82
N VAL A 149 -0.71 17.27 1.71
CA VAL A 149 0.71 16.96 1.48
C VAL A 149 1.59 17.83 2.37
N LEU A 150 2.52 17.18 3.06
CA LEU A 150 3.53 17.79 3.95
C LEU A 150 4.92 17.73 3.33
N MET A 151 5.19 16.70 2.53
CA MET A 151 6.35 16.57 1.65
C MET A 151 5.86 16.09 0.29
N GLU A 152 6.10 16.90 -0.73
CA GLU A 152 5.76 16.54 -2.12
C GLU A 152 6.47 15.27 -2.55
N GLU A 153 5.85 14.61 -3.53
CA GLU A 153 6.37 13.39 -4.11
C GLU A 153 7.77 13.62 -4.70
N THR A 154 8.78 12.95 -4.13
CA THR A 154 10.19 13.09 -4.49
C THR A 154 10.72 11.78 -5.05
N ARG A 155 11.29 11.81 -6.26
CA ARG A 155 11.83 10.62 -6.94
C ARG A 155 13.09 10.13 -6.22
N PHE A 156 13.20 8.82 -6.02
CA PHE A 156 14.46 8.22 -5.60
C PHE A 156 15.47 8.23 -6.75
N PRO A 157 16.76 8.46 -6.49
CA PRO A 157 17.77 8.64 -7.53
C PRO A 157 18.12 7.37 -8.32
N ILE A 158 17.54 6.22 -7.95
CA ILE A 158 17.81 4.92 -8.56
C ILE A 158 16.51 4.38 -9.16
N ASP A 159 16.61 3.84 -10.37
CA ASP A 159 15.49 3.28 -11.13
C ASP A 159 15.15 1.86 -10.66
N PHE A 160 14.62 1.79 -9.44
CA PHE A 160 14.08 0.57 -8.87
C PHE A 160 12.67 0.79 -8.33
N LYS A 161 11.90 -0.30 -8.35
CA LYS A 161 10.63 -0.43 -7.62
C LYS A 161 10.91 -0.76 -6.16
N PHE A 162 10.57 0.16 -5.26
CA PHE A 162 10.55 -0.08 -3.83
C PHE A 162 9.11 -0.38 -3.38
N GLU A 163 8.92 -1.55 -2.78
CA GLU A 163 7.61 -2.08 -2.35
C GLU A 163 7.48 -2.25 -0.83
N GLY A 164 8.50 -1.79 -0.09
CA GLY A 164 8.54 -1.90 1.36
C GLY A 164 9.21 -0.70 1.98
N VAL A 165 8.57 -0.12 3.00
CA VAL A 165 9.19 0.86 3.90
C VAL A 165 8.91 0.47 5.34
N GLU A 166 9.91 0.67 6.19
CA GLU A 166 9.79 0.50 7.64
C GLU A 166 10.69 1.50 8.39
N PHE A 167 10.22 1.97 9.54
CA PHE A 167 11.03 2.72 10.49
C PHE A 167 11.82 1.75 11.37
N ILE A 168 13.09 1.57 11.04
CA ILE A 168 14.02 0.74 11.83
C ILE A 168 14.89 1.60 12.74
N ASN A 169 15.26 1.05 13.89
CA ASN A 169 16.31 1.64 14.72
C ASN A 169 17.66 1.00 14.34
N ILE A 170 18.49 1.75 13.62
CA ILE A 170 19.79 1.30 13.12
C ILE A 170 20.84 1.06 14.23
N HIS A 171 20.57 1.52 15.45
CA HIS A 171 21.44 1.29 16.60
C HIS A 171 21.09 0.01 17.37
N ILE A 172 20.00 -0.68 17.02
CA ILE A 172 19.70 -1.99 17.61
C ILE A 172 20.55 -3.05 16.89
N PRO A 173 21.45 -3.77 17.59
CA PRO A 173 22.21 -4.84 16.98
C PRO A 173 21.26 -5.91 16.44
N SER A 174 21.60 -6.50 15.28
CA SER A 174 20.82 -7.61 14.74
C SER A 174 20.67 -8.70 15.81
N PRO A 175 19.48 -9.30 15.97
CA PRO A 175 19.31 -10.38 16.93
C PRO A 175 20.32 -11.48 16.62
N MET A 176 21.21 -11.78 17.56
CA MET A 176 22.18 -12.86 17.42
C MET A 176 21.42 -14.14 17.07
N LYS A 177 21.71 -14.71 15.90
CA LYS A 177 21.19 -16.02 15.51
C LYS A 177 21.68 -17.04 16.55
N ARG A 178 20.87 -17.34 17.57
CA ARG A 178 21.09 -18.53 18.40
C ARG A 178 20.73 -19.73 17.54
N CYS A 179 21.66 -20.19 16.70
CA CYS A 179 21.65 -21.55 16.22
C CYS A 179 21.81 -22.46 17.45
N LYS A 180 20.70 -22.93 18.01
CA LYS A 180 20.74 -24.16 18.78
C LYS A 180 20.89 -25.27 17.76
N SER A 181 22.11 -25.82 17.60
CA SER A 181 22.23 -27.16 17.04
C SER A 181 21.39 -28.08 17.92
N LEU A 182 20.25 -28.54 17.39
CA LEU A 182 19.66 -29.77 17.89
C LEU A 182 20.60 -30.88 17.44
N TYR A 183 21.48 -31.31 18.34
CA TYR A 183 22.01 -32.65 18.26
C TYR A 183 20.88 -33.57 18.74
N ILE A 184 20.38 -34.38 17.82
CA ILE A 184 19.54 -35.56 18.11
C ILE A 184 20.50 -36.68 18.51
#